data_AF-A0A3B8T2I8-F1
#
_entry.id   AF-A0A3B8T2I8-F1
#
_cell.length_a   1.000
_cell.length_b   1.000
_cell.length_c   1.000
_cell.angle_alpha   90.00
_cell.angle_beta   90.00
_cell.angle_gamma   90.00
#
_symmetry.space_group_name_H-M   'P 1'
#
loop_
_entity.id
_entity.type
_entity.pdbx_description
1 polymer ?
#
loop_
_entity_poly.entity_id
_entity_poly.type
_entity_poly.pdbx_seq_one_letter_code
_entity_poly.pdbx_strand_id
1 'polypeptide(L)'
;MPQQSTPSFLFHDYETWGISPQHDYPCQFAAIRTDLSLTPIDEPINIVAKIHPDYLPHPRACLVTGITPQSTLQIGLTEYAFMRQIQQQMSEANTCTIGYNSVKFDDEFTRFSLFRNFYDPYQREWQNGNSRWDIIDLVRACYALRPEGIVWPENEKGLPSFKLEALTQANGVAHEHAHDALSDVHATIAIAKLIQTAQPKLFSYAYQLRSKHAVLDLLEQHQGKSLLYINPFRSAKHGCVSYIVPICDHPTNSNATICVDLTKDITPLLTLNDSELKAIRYVKREDRHVDTPEFAALEIKHNQCPFIAKTNTLLPARAQELELDLPLIEARLVQLNTALMSIDAPQLLARIRQVFVREFEDESVDVEASLYSGGFLSKAEKDFCTSIHYATPEELPTLIKRSPTPRLAELLLRFIGRNHPEQLTSGQLTSEQQTTWHNHCLQLAQPMANKLSFNQYFAEIEQCKTMYALNSPQQVVLDALFEYGRKHPFYAK
;
A
#
# COMPACT_ATOMS: atom_id res chain seq x y z
N MET A 1 27.46 19.99 18.12
CA MET A 1 27.46 18.90 17.11
C MET A 1 26.02 18.48 16.97
N PRO A 2 25.45 18.35 15.75
CA PRO A 2 24.14 17.73 15.63
C PRO A 2 24.24 16.33 16.25
N GLN A 3 23.36 16.01 17.19
CA GLN A 3 23.25 14.66 17.75
C GLN A 3 23.18 13.69 16.56
N GLN A 4 24.08 12.71 16.51
CA GLN A 4 23.93 11.58 15.60
C GLN A 4 22.58 10.96 15.93
N SER A 5 21.59 11.06 15.02
CA SER A 5 20.30 10.42 15.25
C SER A 5 20.51 8.92 15.29
N THR A 6 20.12 8.31 16.40
CA THR A 6 20.17 6.86 16.57
C THR A 6 19.11 6.21 15.69
N PRO A 7 19.41 5.06 15.05
CA PRO A 7 18.41 4.33 14.28
C PRO A 7 17.16 4.01 15.11
N SER A 8 15.97 4.26 14.54
CA SER A 8 14.69 4.02 15.20
C SER A 8 13.69 3.36 14.23
N PHE A 9 12.65 2.76 14.79
CA PHE A 9 11.46 2.39 14.05
C PHE A 9 10.36 3.43 14.30
N LEU A 10 9.60 3.76 13.27
CA LEU A 10 8.33 4.48 13.41
C LEU A 10 7.22 3.54 12.95
N PHE A 11 6.59 2.88 13.93
CA PHE A 11 5.41 2.07 13.67
C PHE A 11 4.24 2.99 13.37
N HIS A 12 3.47 2.71 12.32
CA HIS A 12 2.35 3.55 11.93
C HIS A 12 1.23 2.76 11.26
N ASP A 13 0.05 3.35 11.27
CA ASP A 13 -1.16 2.85 10.62
C ASP A 13 -2.09 4.03 10.26
N TYR A 14 -2.87 3.89 9.20
CA TYR A 14 -3.92 4.83 8.82
C TYR A 14 -5.30 4.19 8.87
N GLU A 15 -6.27 4.97 9.33
CA GLU A 15 -7.65 4.78 8.91
C GLU A 15 -7.97 5.70 7.73
N THR A 16 -8.75 5.20 6.78
CA THR A 16 -9.02 5.88 5.51
C THR A 16 -10.51 5.89 5.19
N TRP A 17 -10.94 6.84 4.34
CA TRP A 17 -12.32 6.91 3.89
C TRP A 17 -12.70 5.89 2.81
N GLY A 18 -11.74 5.11 2.33
CA GLY A 18 -11.89 4.14 1.26
C GLY A 18 -10.58 3.39 1.00
N ILE A 19 -10.58 2.50 0.01
CA ILE A 19 -9.47 1.55 -0.21
C ILE A 19 -8.52 1.96 -1.34
N SER A 20 -8.81 3.03 -2.07
CA SER A 20 -8.04 3.48 -3.22
C SER A 20 -7.14 4.66 -2.85
N PRO A 21 -5.83 4.49 -2.67
CA PRO A 21 -4.92 5.59 -2.35
C PRO A 21 -4.92 6.73 -3.39
N GLN A 22 -5.30 6.41 -4.63
CA GLN A 22 -5.41 7.35 -5.75
C GLN A 22 -6.62 8.29 -5.63
N HIS A 23 -7.69 7.84 -4.99
CA HIS A 23 -9.00 8.51 -5.06
C HIS A 23 -9.65 8.77 -3.70
N ASP A 24 -9.19 8.07 -2.66
CA ASP A 24 -9.62 8.21 -1.27
C ASP A 24 -8.56 8.92 -0.44
N TYR A 25 -8.94 9.32 0.77
CA TYR A 25 -8.12 10.15 1.65
C TYR A 25 -7.97 9.49 3.03
N PRO A 26 -6.80 9.66 3.69
CA PRO A 26 -6.64 9.26 5.09
C PRO A 26 -7.53 10.12 5.99
N CYS A 27 -8.07 9.53 7.05
CA CYS A 27 -8.91 10.21 8.03
C CYS A 27 -8.32 10.17 9.45
N GLN A 28 -7.54 9.15 9.80
CA GLN A 28 -6.75 9.09 11.03
C GLN A 28 -5.34 8.59 10.71
N PHE A 29 -4.37 9.04 11.49
CA PHE A 29 -3.01 8.50 11.49
C PHE A 29 -2.57 8.30 12.94
N ALA A 30 -2.05 7.11 13.23
CA ALA A 30 -1.37 6.85 14.48
C ALA A 30 0.06 6.40 14.23
N ALA A 31 0.95 6.74 15.15
CA ALA A 31 2.32 6.25 15.12
C ALA A 31 2.98 6.21 16.50
N ILE A 32 3.91 5.26 16.67
CA ILE A 32 4.76 5.14 17.84
C ILE A 32 6.20 4.94 17.38
N ARG A 33 7.10 5.80 17.87
CA ARG A 33 8.53 5.63 17.65
C ARG A 33 9.12 4.70 18.70
N THR A 34 9.93 3.75 18.25
CA THR A 34 10.68 2.84 19.13
C THR A 34 12.16 2.84 18.80
N ASP A 35 12.98 2.42 19.75
CA ASP A 35 14.34 1.98 19.46
C ASP A 35 14.35 0.63 18.70
N LEU A 36 15.54 0.12 18.36
CA LEU A 36 15.68 -1.18 17.69
C LEU A 36 15.32 -2.39 18.56
N SER A 37 15.16 -2.21 19.87
CA SER A 37 14.67 -3.21 20.82
C SER A 37 13.13 -3.25 20.91
N LEU A 38 12.46 -2.44 20.08
CA LEU A 38 10.99 -2.30 20.05
C LEU A 38 10.44 -1.73 21.37
N THR A 39 11.23 -0.89 22.04
CA THR A 39 10.80 -0.13 23.21
C THR A 39 10.41 1.28 22.77
N PRO A 40 9.19 1.77 23.08
CA PRO A 40 8.79 3.14 22.77
C PRO A 40 9.76 4.18 23.33
N ILE A 41 10.11 5.19 22.53
CA ILE A 41 11.06 6.25 22.90
C ILE A 41 10.48 7.67 22.84
N ASP A 42 9.30 7.83 22.22
CA ASP A 42 8.55 9.10 22.15
C ASP A 42 7.09 8.87 22.53
N GLU A 43 6.36 9.97 22.75
CA GLU A 43 4.91 9.94 22.94
C GLU A 43 4.19 9.46 21.67
N PRO A 44 3.12 8.65 21.80
CA PRO A 44 2.30 8.25 20.67
C PRO A 44 1.69 9.44 19.93
N ILE A 45 1.65 9.33 18.60
CA ILE A 45 0.93 10.25 17.71
C ILE A 45 -0.42 9.61 17.42
N ASN A 46 -1.50 10.39 17.56
CA ASN A 46 -2.84 10.01 17.13
C ASN A 46 -3.57 11.27 16.66
N ILE A 47 -3.66 11.47 15.35
CA ILE A 47 -4.19 12.68 14.74
C ILE A 47 -5.24 12.33 13.68
N VAL A 48 -6.17 13.25 13.45
CA VAL A 48 -7.31 13.08 12.54
C VAL A 48 -7.27 14.16 11.47
N ALA A 49 -7.63 13.83 10.24
CA ALA A 49 -7.78 14.76 9.12
C ALA A 49 -9.26 15.06 8.86
N LYS A 50 -9.60 16.34 8.69
CA LYS A 50 -10.93 16.77 8.25
C LYS A 50 -11.25 16.14 6.90
N ILE A 51 -12.48 15.64 6.75
CA ILE A 51 -12.97 15.23 5.44
C ILE A 51 -12.98 16.43 4.48
N HIS A 52 -12.60 16.19 3.22
CA HIS A 52 -12.60 17.23 2.20
C HIS A 52 -14.02 17.63 1.77
N PRO A 53 -14.28 18.91 1.46
CA PRO A 53 -15.60 19.38 1.02
C PRO A 53 -16.01 18.91 -0.38
N ASP A 54 -15.07 18.36 -1.16
CA ASP A 54 -15.26 17.83 -2.51
C ASP A 54 -15.22 16.28 -2.54
N TYR A 55 -15.55 15.62 -1.43
CA TYR A 55 -15.48 14.16 -1.31
C TYR A 55 -16.61 13.58 -0.42
N LEU A 56 -17.05 12.36 -0.75
CA LEU A 56 -17.98 11.56 0.04
C LEU A 56 -17.30 10.26 0.46
N PRO A 57 -17.33 9.86 1.74
CA PRO A 57 -16.62 8.68 2.21
C PRO A 57 -17.33 7.39 1.82
N HIS A 58 -16.60 6.29 1.70
CA HIS A 58 -17.23 4.98 1.49
C HIS A 58 -17.92 4.51 2.78
N PRO A 59 -19.25 4.24 2.77
CA PRO A 59 -19.95 3.82 3.98
C PRO A 59 -19.35 2.58 4.65
N ARG A 60 -18.89 1.61 3.85
CA ARG A 60 -18.22 0.40 4.37
C ARG A 60 -16.91 0.69 5.09
N ALA A 61 -16.14 1.69 4.65
CA ALA A 61 -14.92 2.08 5.35
C ALA A 61 -15.27 2.66 6.72
N CYS A 62 -16.18 3.63 6.78
CA CYS A 62 -16.66 4.21 8.04
C CYS A 62 -17.25 3.18 9.00
N LEU A 63 -17.87 2.12 8.48
CA LEU A 63 -18.40 1.02 9.29
C LEU A 63 -17.31 0.15 9.94
N VAL A 64 -16.16 0.01 9.28
CA VAL A 64 -14.99 -0.70 9.80
C VAL A 64 -14.30 0.16 10.86
N THR A 65 -14.05 1.43 10.54
CA THR A 65 -13.25 2.34 11.39
C THR A 65 -14.06 2.99 12.51
N GLY A 66 -15.39 3.06 12.36
CA GLY A 66 -16.26 3.84 13.24
C GLY A 66 -16.13 5.37 13.10
N ILE A 67 -15.24 5.86 12.23
CA ILE A 67 -14.98 7.28 12.04
C ILE A 67 -16.07 7.90 11.17
N THR A 68 -16.63 9.03 11.61
CA THR A 68 -17.68 9.77 10.89
C THR A 68 -17.17 11.12 10.38
N PRO A 69 -17.66 11.62 9.23
CA PRO A 69 -17.31 12.96 8.73
C PRO A 69 -17.51 14.05 9.77
N GLN A 70 -18.59 13.96 10.56
CA GLN A 70 -18.90 14.91 11.63
C GLN A 70 -17.81 14.93 12.70
N SER A 71 -17.31 13.77 13.12
CA SER A 71 -16.24 13.69 14.10
C SER A 71 -14.97 14.37 13.58
N THR A 72 -14.58 14.09 12.34
CA THR A 72 -13.34 14.66 11.78
C THR A 72 -13.44 16.16 11.51
N LEU A 73 -14.62 16.67 11.14
CA LEU A 73 -14.86 18.11 11.00
C LEU A 73 -14.73 18.87 12.33
N GLN A 74 -15.04 18.22 13.46
CA GLN A 74 -14.96 18.82 14.79
C GLN A 74 -13.53 18.89 15.33
N ILE A 75 -12.77 17.80 15.24
CA ILE A 75 -11.45 17.66 15.90
C ILE A 75 -10.26 17.62 14.95
N GLY A 76 -10.51 17.41 13.65
CA GLY A 76 -9.46 17.13 12.68
C GLY A 76 -8.66 18.36 12.26
N LEU A 77 -7.49 18.09 11.70
CA LEU A 77 -6.61 19.06 11.04
C LEU A 77 -7.01 19.20 9.56
N THR A 78 -6.61 20.29 8.91
CA THR A 78 -6.59 20.31 7.44
C THR A 78 -5.61 19.25 6.93
N GLU A 79 -5.82 18.71 5.71
CA GLU A 79 -4.93 17.69 5.16
C GLU A 79 -3.48 18.18 5.12
N TYR A 80 -3.25 19.45 4.82
CA TYR A 80 -1.91 20.03 4.82
C TYR A 80 -1.26 20.00 6.21
N ALA A 81 -1.98 20.39 7.26
CA ALA A 81 -1.46 20.36 8.62
C ALA A 81 -1.24 18.92 9.12
N PHE A 82 -2.15 18.01 8.77
CA PHE A 82 -2.05 16.58 9.04
C PHE A 82 -0.80 15.97 8.38
N MET A 83 -0.65 16.15 7.06
CA MET A 83 0.47 15.60 6.31
C MET A 83 1.81 16.25 6.69
N ARG A 84 1.82 17.53 7.10
CA ARG A 84 3.03 18.17 7.63
C ARG A 84 3.55 17.48 8.88
N GLN A 85 2.68 17.11 9.82
CA GLN A 85 3.10 16.38 11.04
C GLN A 85 3.62 14.98 10.69
N ILE A 86 2.93 14.26 9.81
CA ILE A 86 3.34 12.94 9.35
C ILE A 86 4.69 13.00 8.64
N GLN A 87 4.86 13.93 7.71
CA GLN A 87 6.09 14.11 6.96
C GLN A 87 7.27 14.42 7.89
N GLN A 88 7.06 15.28 8.89
CA GLN A 88 8.08 15.61 9.89
C GLN A 88 8.55 14.34 10.61
N GLN A 89 7.62 13.52 11.09
CA GLN A 89 7.92 12.30 11.86
C GLN A 89 8.58 11.21 11.01
N MET A 90 8.05 10.97 9.81
CA MET A 90 8.57 9.96 8.89
C MET A 90 9.93 10.34 8.27
N SER A 91 10.27 11.63 8.24
CA SER A 91 11.50 12.12 7.61
C SER A 91 12.66 12.36 8.59
N GLU A 92 12.45 12.10 9.89
CA GLU A 92 13.54 12.11 10.87
C GLU A 92 14.65 11.14 10.44
N ALA A 93 15.91 11.59 10.54
CA ALA A 93 17.06 10.84 10.02
C ALA A 93 17.24 9.49 10.74
N ASN A 94 17.63 8.46 9.98
CA ASN A 94 17.77 7.07 10.42
C ASN A 94 16.46 6.42 10.92
N THR A 95 15.30 6.86 10.40
CA THR A 95 14.00 6.25 10.69
C THR A 95 13.69 5.10 9.74
N CYS A 96 13.29 3.95 10.28
CA CYS A 96 12.64 2.89 9.53
C CYS A 96 11.13 2.96 9.76
N THR A 97 10.37 3.50 8.80
CA THR A 97 8.91 3.50 8.91
C THR A 97 8.39 2.10 8.66
N ILE A 98 7.60 1.58 9.59
CA ILE A 98 7.17 0.18 9.62
C ILE A 98 5.68 0.09 9.95
N GLY A 99 4.99 -0.94 9.45
CA GLY A 99 3.59 -1.20 9.74
C GLY A 99 3.21 -2.65 9.42
N TYR A 100 1.91 -2.91 9.38
CA TYR A 100 1.33 -4.21 9.06
C TYR A 100 0.59 -4.15 7.72
N ASN A 101 1.16 -4.73 6.66
CA ASN A 101 0.67 -4.56 5.28
C ASN A 101 0.79 -3.11 4.75
N SER A 102 1.66 -2.30 5.38
CA SER A 102 1.80 -0.87 5.10
C SER A 102 2.40 -0.56 3.74
N VAL A 103 3.33 -1.38 3.25
CA VAL A 103 4.04 -1.10 1.99
C VAL A 103 3.10 -1.09 0.78
N LYS A 104 1.99 -1.81 0.86
CA LYS A 104 1.01 -1.94 -0.23
C LYS A 104 -0.23 -1.07 -0.03
N PHE A 105 -0.38 -0.44 1.13
CA PHE A 105 -1.56 0.32 1.50
C PHE A 105 -1.20 1.70 2.07
N ASP A 106 -0.78 1.77 3.34
CA ASP A 106 -0.45 3.00 4.07
C ASP A 106 0.62 3.86 3.40
N ASP A 107 1.64 3.22 2.84
CA ASP A 107 2.71 3.90 2.12
C ASP A 107 2.20 4.54 0.82
N GLU A 108 1.22 3.92 0.16
CA GLU A 108 0.58 4.50 -1.02
C GLU A 108 -0.28 5.69 -0.62
N PHE A 109 -1.08 5.59 0.45
CA PHE A 109 -1.82 6.74 0.99
C PHE A 109 -0.87 7.87 1.38
N THR A 110 0.27 7.57 2.00
CA THR A 110 1.31 8.54 2.31
C THR A 110 1.83 9.21 1.04
N ARG A 111 2.20 8.44 0.00
CA ARG A 111 2.74 8.97 -1.27
C ARG A 111 1.76 9.89 -1.98
N PHE A 112 0.51 9.46 -2.15
CA PHE A 112 -0.52 10.28 -2.80
C PHE A 112 -0.86 11.53 -1.97
N SER A 113 -0.93 11.41 -0.65
CA SER A 113 -1.23 12.56 0.22
C SER A 113 -0.07 13.56 0.26
N LEU A 114 1.18 13.11 0.30
CA LEU A 114 2.36 13.97 0.16
C LEU A 114 2.36 14.69 -1.20
N PHE A 115 2.10 13.95 -2.29
CA PHE A 115 2.02 14.51 -3.63
C PHE A 115 0.98 15.62 -3.74
N ARG A 116 -0.25 15.39 -3.26
CA ARG A 116 -1.33 16.39 -3.27
C ARG A 116 -1.04 17.62 -2.38
N ASN A 117 -0.18 17.44 -1.39
CA ASN A 117 0.24 18.49 -0.46
C ASN A 117 1.65 19.03 -0.77
N PHE A 118 2.15 18.83 -1.99
CA PHE A 118 3.40 19.40 -2.51
C PHE A 118 4.70 18.94 -1.82
N TYR A 119 4.64 17.86 -1.04
CA TYR A 119 5.84 17.20 -0.52
C TYR A 119 6.37 16.17 -1.51
N ASP A 120 7.68 15.88 -1.46
CA ASP A 120 8.27 14.77 -2.24
C ASP A 120 7.72 13.42 -1.71
N PRO A 121 7.06 12.61 -2.55
CA PRO A 121 6.40 11.38 -2.09
C PRO A 121 7.36 10.28 -1.62
N TYR A 122 8.64 10.37 -1.98
CA TYR A 122 9.58 9.25 -1.86
C TYR A 122 10.78 9.56 -0.96
N GLN A 123 11.17 10.82 -0.76
CA GLN A 123 12.38 11.19 -0.01
C GLN A 123 12.43 10.58 1.40
N ARG A 124 11.30 10.56 2.12
CA ARG A 124 11.19 9.95 3.46
C ARG A 124 11.58 8.48 3.51
N GLU A 125 11.55 7.79 2.38
CA GLU A 125 11.75 6.34 2.27
C GLU A 125 13.23 5.93 2.20
N TRP A 126 14.16 6.87 1.95
CA TRP A 126 15.57 6.55 1.70
C TRP A 126 16.56 7.65 2.10
N GLN A 127 16.14 8.91 2.14
CA GLN A 127 17.04 10.02 2.45
C GLN A 127 17.47 9.97 3.93
N ASN A 128 18.66 10.49 4.24
CA ASN A 128 19.18 10.58 5.62
C ASN A 128 19.25 9.24 6.37
N GLY A 129 19.51 8.14 5.66
CA GLY A 129 19.58 6.80 6.26
C GLY A 129 18.21 6.18 6.54
N ASN A 130 17.12 6.79 6.08
CA ASN A 130 15.78 6.26 6.26
C ASN A 130 15.56 5.00 5.42
N SER A 131 14.58 4.21 5.86
CA SER A 131 14.13 3.02 5.17
C SER A 131 12.66 2.76 5.47
N ARG A 132 12.10 1.74 4.82
CA ARG A 132 10.76 1.25 5.12
C ARG A 132 10.80 -0.24 5.38
N TRP A 133 9.82 -0.76 6.10
CA TRP A 133 9.66 -2.19 6.32
C TRP A 133 8.19 -2.54 6.56
N ASP A 134 7.83 -3.81 6.38
CA ASP A 134 6.47 -4.32 6.57
C ASP A 134 6.57 -5.69 7.23
N ILE A 135 5.89 -5.88 8.36
CA ILE A 135 6.02 -7.12 9.12
C ILE A 135 5.09 -8.23 8.63
N ILE A 136 4.13 -7.98 7.73
CA ILE A 136 3.19 -9.03 7.29
C ILE A 136 3.92 -10.23 6.65
N ASP A 137 4.94 -9.97 5.82
CA ASP A 137 5.70 -11.05 5.18
C ASP A 137 6.71 -11.68 6.14
N LEU A 138 7.15 -10.97 7.18
CA LEU A 138 7.87 -11.58 8.30
C LEU A 138 6.96 -12.54 9.09
N VAL A 139 5.72 -12.16 9.37
CA VAL A 139 4.73 -13.00 10.07
C VAL A 139 4.48 -14.27 9.27
N ARG A 140 4.22 -14.15 7.96
CA ARG A 140 4.05 -15.29 7.05
C ARG A 140 5.32 -16.16 6.97
N ALA A 141 6.50 -15.55 6.90
CA ALA A 141 7.77 -16.26 6.91
C ALA A 141 7.97 -17.04 8.22
N CYS A 142 7.58 -16.47 9.36
CA CYS A 142 7.68 -17.11 10.65
C CYS A 142 6.80 -18.37 10.69
N TYR A 143 5.53 -18.27 10.29
CA TYR A 143 4.66 -19.44 10.17
C TYR A 143 5.23 -20.51 9.23
N ALA A 144 5.73 -20.09 8.07
CA ALA A 144 6.20 -21.02 7.04
C ALA A 144 7.49 -21.75 7.45
N LEU A 145 8.45 -21.00 8.00
CA LEU A 145 9.83 -21.45 8.16
C LEU A 145 10.16 -21.84 9.60
N ARG A 146 9.67 -21.07 10.58
CA ARG A 146 10.02 -21.21 12.01
C ARG A 146 8.81 -20.91 12.89
N PRO A 147 7.78 -21.78 12.87
CA PRO A 147 6.50 -21.50 13.55
C PRO A 147 6.60 -21.60 15.08
N GLU A 148 7.67 -22.19 15.61
CA GLU A 148 7.81 -22.47 17.04
C GLU A 148 7.84 -21.19 17.88
N GLY A 149 7.14 -21.23 19.02
CA GLY A 149 7.06 -20.10 19.97
C GLY A 149 5.94 -19.10 19.70
N ILE A 150 5.12 -19.32 18.67
CA ILE A 150 3.95 -18.49 18.33
C ILE A 150 2.73 -19.38 18.12
N VAL A 151 1.58 -18.95 18.63
CA VAL A 151 0.28 -19.60 18.39
C VAL A 151 -0.30 -19.05 17.09
N TRP A 152 -0.57 -19.93 16.13
CA TRP A 152 -1.07 -19.57 14.81
C TRP A 152 -2.59 -19.80 14.74
N PRO A 153 -3.41 -18.74 14.71
CA PRO A 153 -4.86 -18.88 14.63
C PRO A 153 -5.28 -19.43 13.27
N GLU A 154 -6.42 -20.10 13.24
CA GLU A 154 -7.07 -20.55 12.01
C GLU A 154 -8.30 -19.69 11.71
N ASN A 155 -8.64 -19.54 10.44
CA ASN A 155 -9.88 -18.94 10.00
C ASN A 155 -11.02 -19.97 9.96
N GLU A 156 -12.22 -19.53 9.58
CA GLU A 156 -13.42 -20.37 9.48
C GLU A 156 -13.28 -21.60 8.56
N LYS A 157 -12.27 -21.62 7.69
CA LYS A 157 -11.97 -22.72 6.77
C LYS A 157 -10.87 -23.66 7.28
N GLY A 158 -10.42 -23.50 8.53
CA GLY A 158 -9.31 -24.26 9.11
C GLY A 158 -7.95 -23.92 8.48
N LEU A 159 -7.81 -22.74 7.87
CA LEU A 159 -6.55 -22.29 7.28
C LEU A 159 -5.89 -21.25 8.19
N PRO A 160 -4.54 -21.18 8.25
CA PRO A 160 -3.84 -20.18 9.03
C PRO A 160 -4.30 -18.76 8.68
N SER A 161 -4.60 -17.97 9.71
CA SER A 161 -4.99 -16.57 9.61
C SER A 161 -3.83 -15.67 9.97
N PHE A 162 -3.52 -14.72 9.09
CA PHE A 162 -2.55 -13.65 9.33
C PHE A 162 -3.27 -12.30 9.51
N LYS A 163 -4.47 -12.30 10.07
CA LYS A 163 -5.11 -11.05 10.51
C LYS A 163 -4.51 -10.62 11.84
N LEU A 164 -4.21 -9.35 12.00
CA LEU A 164 -3.55 -8.81 13.19
C LEU A 164 -4.37 -9.07 14.46
N GLU A 165 -5.67 -8.82 14.42
CA GLU A 165 -6.64 -9.13 15.49
C GLU A 165 -6.59 -10.61 15.90
N ALA A 166 -6.68 -11.54 14.93
CA ALA A 166 -6.66 -12.98 15.21
C ALA A 166 -5.34 -13.41 15.84
N LEU A 167 -4.20 -12.89 15.36
CA LEU A 167 -2.87 -13.21 15.88
C LEU A 167 -2.67 -12.68 17.29
N THR A 168 -3.08 -11.44 17.56
CA THR A 168 -2.97 -10.83 18.88
C THR A 168 -3.83 -11.58 19.90
N GLN A 169 -5.08 -11.87 19.57
CA GLN A 169 -5.98 -12.66 20.41
C GLN A 169 -5.40 -14.04 20.74
N ALA A 170 -4.89 -14.77 19.74
CA ALA A 170 -4.36 -16.12 19.92
C ALA A 170 -3.08 -16.16 20.79
N ASN A 171 -2.33 -15.06 20.85
CA ASN A 171 -1.07 -14.96 21.59
C ASN A 171 -1.19 -14.15 22.90
N GLY A 172 -2.41 -13.84 23.35
CA GLY A 172 -2.65 -13.13 24.61
C GLY A 172 -2.15 -11.68 24.61
N VAL A 173 -2.06 -11.06 23.44
CA VAL A 173 -1.71 -9.64 23.28
C VAL A 173 -2.99 -8.82 23.38
N ALA A 174 -2.98 -7.78 24.21
CA ALA A 174 -4.11 -6.86 24.32
C ALA A 174 -4.33 -6.13 22.98
N HIS A 175 -5.58 -6.16 22.51
CA HIS A 175 -6.04 -5.46 21.32
C HIS A 175 -7.43 -4.90 21.64
N GLU A 176 -7.47 -3.69 22.22
CA GLU A 176 -8.68 -3.14 22.84
C GLU A 176 -9.76 -2.76 21.80
N HIS A 177 -9.36 -2.03 20.77
CA HIS A 177 -10.24 -1.55 19.70
C HIS A 177 -9.59 -1.85 18.34
N ALA A 178 -9.88 -3.03 17.77
CA ALA A 178 -9.49 -3.30 16.39
C ALA A 178 -10.11 -2.26 15.46
N HIS A 179 -9.34 -1.79 14.47
CA HIS A 179 -9.74 -0.70 13.56
C HIS A 179 -9.80 0.68 14.23
N ASP A 180 -8.98 0.87 15.27
CA ASP A 180 -8.43 2.17 15.67
C ASP A 180 -6.94 2.15 15.38
N ALA A 181 -6.46 3.13 14.61
CA ALA A 181 -5.07 3.15 14.13
C ALA A 181 -4.04 3.02 15.28
N LEU A 182 -4.30 3.61 16.45
CA LEU A 182 -3.34 3.55 17.57
C LEU A 182 -3.29 2.15 18.20
N SER A 183 -4.46 1.52 18.37
CA SER A 183 -4.56 0.13 18.81
C SER A 183 -3.83 -0.82 17.84
N ASP A 184 -4.00 -0.63 16.53
CA ASP A 184 -3.34 -1.44 15.51
C ASP A 184 -1.81 -1.22 15.48
N VAL A 185 -1.32 -0.01 15.75
CA VAL A 185 0.11 0.27 15.96
C VAL A 185 0.66 -0.49 17.18
N HIS A 186 -0.04 -0.46 18.32
CA HIS A 186 0.37 -1.21 19.50
C HIS A 186 0.39 -2.72 19.25
N ALA A 187 -0.64 -3.25 18.60
CA ALA A 187 -0.72 -4.65 18.19
C ALA A 187 0.44 -5.04 17.27
N THR A 188 0.78 -4.19 16.29
CA THR A 188 1.89 -4.40 15.37
C THR A 188 3.23 -4.47 16.10
N ILE A 189 3.50 -3.56 17.04
CA ILE A 189 4.71 -3.58 17.89
C ILE A 189 4.78 -4.87 18.69
N ALA A 190 3.66 -5.28 19.31
CA ALA A 190 3.61 -6.47 20.14
C ALA A 190 3.89 -7.76 19.34
N ILE A 191 3.32 -7.89 18.14
CA ILE A 191 3.61 -9.03 17.24
C ILE A 191 5.07 -9.00 16.77
N ALA A 192 5.60 -7.82 16.40
CA ALA A 192 7.01 -7.70 16.04
C ALA A 192 7.93 -8.16 17.19
N LYS A 193 7.61 -7.77 18.43
CA LYS A 193 8.35 -8.14 19.65
C LYS A 193 8.23 -9.62 19.98
N LEU A 194 7.05 -10.21 19.78
CA LEU A 194 6.84 -11.65 19.91
C LEU A 194 7.73 -12.43 18.93
N ILE A 195 7.75 -12.04 17.65
CA ILE A 195 8.60 -12.68 16.64
C ILE A 195 10.09 -12.45 16.93
N GLN A 196 10.49 -11.24 17.35
CA GLN A 196 11.87 -10.94 17.71
C GLN A 196 12.35 -11.82 18.87
N THR A 197 11.47 -12.11 19.85
CA THR A 197 11.78 -12.94 21.00
C THR A 197 11.83 -14.42 20.65
N ALA A 198 10.81 -14.93 19.94
CA ALA A 198 10.71 -16.34 19.58
C ALA A 198 11.72 -16.75 18.49
N GLN A 199 11.94 -15.88 17.50
CA GLN A 199 12.73 -16.17 16.30
C GLN A 199 13.69 -15.02 15.94
N PRO A 200 14.66 -14.67 16.81
CA PRO A 200 15.53 -13.51 16.64
C PRO A 200 16.34 -13.53 15.34
N LYS A 201 16.84 -14.71 14.93
CA LYS A 201 17.61 -14.85 13.67
C LYS A 201 16.74 -14.58 12.45
N LEU A 202 15.48 -15.03 12.46
CA LEU A 202 14.53 -14.78 11.37
C LEU A 202 14.19 -13.29 11.30
N PHE A 203 13.93 -12.66 12.46
CA PHE A 203 13.66 -11.23 12.55
C PHE A 203 14.83 -10.40 11.98
N SER A 204 16.07 -10.68 12.42
CA SER A 204 17.25 -9.99 11.91
C SER A 204 17.47 -10.19 10.41
N TYR A 205 17.22 -11.41 9.91
CA TYR A 205 17.32 -11.71 8.48
C TYR A 205 16.29 -10.93 7.67
N ALA A 206 15.02 -10.95 8.10
CA ALA A 206 13.94 -10.21 7.46
C ALA A 206 14.20 -8.69 7.44
N TYR A 207 14.74 -8.15 8.54
CA TYR A 207 15.10 -6.74 8.62
C TYR A 207 16.18 -6.37 7.61
N GLN A 208 17.13 -7.25 7.30
CA GLN A 208 18.14 -7.00 6.25
C GLN A 208 17.51 -6.91 4.85
N LEU A 209 16.50 -7.74 4.58
CA LEU A 209 15.78 -7.78 3.30
C LEU A 209 14.90 -6.53 3.03
N ARG A 210 14.76 -5.63 3.99
CA ARG A 210 14.17 -4.30 3.73
C ARG A 210 15.01 -3.47 2.74
N SER A 211 16.32 -3.75 2.66
CA SER A 211 17.22 -3.09 1.72
C SER A 211 17.06 -3.70 0.33
N LYS A 212 16.71 -2.86 -0.66
CA LYS A 212 16.62 -3.30 -2.05
C LYS A 212 17.92 -3.90 -2.58
N HIS A 213 19.08 -3.41 -2.11
CA HIS A 213 20.39 -3.94 -2.52
C HIS A 213 20.58 -5.36 -2.00
N ALA A 214 20.21 -5.65 -0.76
CA ALA A 214 20.32 -7.00 -0.20
C ALA A 214 19.42 -8.00 -0.95
N VAL A 215 18.23 -7.57 -1.36
CA VAL A 215 17.32 -8.37 -2.19
C VAL A 215 17.91 -8.61 -3.58
N LEU A 216 18.40 -7.56 -4.24
CA LEU A 216 18.99 -7.64 -5.57
C LEU A 216 20.22 -8.56 -5.58
N ASP A 217 21.15 -8.37 -4.63
CA ASP A 217 22.33 -9.20 -4.47
C ASP A 217 21.96 -10.69 -4.33
N LEU A 218 20.92 -11.00 -3.56
CA LEU A 218 20.46 -12.37 -3.36
C LEU A 218 19.90 -12.98 -4.65
N LEU A 219 19.13 -12.22 -5.42
CA LEU A 219 18.57 -12.65 -6.71
C LEU A 219 19.69 -12.86 -7.75
N GLU A 220 20.64 -11.94 -7.85
CA GLU A 220 21.77 -12.02 -8.79
C GLU A 220 22.69 -13.22 -8.47
N GLN A 221 23.01 -13.44 -7.20
CA GLN A 221 23.84 -14.59 -6.77
C GLN A 221 23.19 -15.95 -7.04
N HIS A 222 21.87 -15.98 -7.26
CA HIS A 222 21.09 -17.21 -7.47
C HIS A 222 20.40 -17.25 -8.84
N GLN A 223 20.92 -16.55 -9.86
CA GLN A 223 20.47 -16.73 -11.24
C GLN A 223 20.49 -18.22 -11.64
N GLY A 224 19.38 -18.70 -12.21
CA GLY A 224 19.20 -20.11 -12.60
C GLY A 224 19.09 -21.10 -11.43
N LYS A 225 19.02 -20.62 -10.18
CA LYS A 225 18.82 -21.45 -8.98
C LYS A 225 17.51 -21.08 -8.30
N SER A 226 16.90 -22.03 -7.62
CA SER A 226 15.69 -21.78 -6.86
C SER A 226 15.97 -21.05 -5.55
N LEU A 227 15.07 -20.14 -5.20
CA LEU A 227 14.94 -19.45 -3.93
C LEU A 227 13.53 -19.68 -3.38
N LEU A 228 13.35 -19.51 -2.08
CA LEU A 228 12.03 -19.38 -1.46
C LEU A 228 11.59 -17.93 -1.57
N TYR A 229 10.29 -17.74 -1.79
CA TYR A 229 9.62 -16.45 -1.73
C TYR A 229 8.35 -16.60 -0.90
N ILE A 230 8.15 -15.73 0.07
CA ILE A 230 6.87 -15.64 0.78
C ILE A 230 5.90 -14.86 -0.11
N ASN A 231 5.06 -15.63 -0.79
CA ASN A 231 4.11 -15.16 -1.78
C ASN A 231 2.72 -14.95 -1.14
N PRO A 232 2.27 -13.70 -0.97
CA PRO A 232 0.97 -13.40 -0.37
C PRO A 232 -0.22 -13.94 -1.16
N PHE A 233 -0.03 -14.26 -2.44
CA PHE A 233 -1.07 -14.82 -3.30
C PHE A 233 -1.14 -16.35 -3.25
N ARG A 234 -0.20 -16.99 -2.57
CA ARG A 234 -0.20 -18.44 -2.38
C ARG A 234 -0.95 -18.78 -1.09
N SER A 235 -1.75 -19.84 -1.14
CA SER A 235 -2.60 -20.25 -0.02
C SER A 235 -1.82 -20.41 1.28
N ALA A 236 -2.41 -19.94 2.38
CA ALA A 236 -1.88 -20.12 3.73
C ALA A 236 -1.74 -21.60 4.11
N LYS A 237 -2.54 -22.48 3.49
CA LYS A 237 -2.42 -23.94 3.61
C LYS A 237 -0.97 -24.40 3.36
N HIS A 238 -0.33 -23.79 2.38
CA HIS A 238 1.03 -24.13 1.97
C HIS A 238 2.07 -23.12 2.50
N GLY A 239 1.75 -22.41 3.58
CA GLY A 239 2.63 -21.44 4.23
C GLY A 239 2.94 -20.21 3.39
N CYS A 240 2.16 -19.92 2.36
CA CYS A 240 2.46 -18.85 1.41
C CYS A 240 3.83 -19.02 0.72
N VAL A 241 4.42 -20.22 0.64
CA VAL A 241 5.78 -20.42 0.12
C VAL A 241 5.79 -20.69 -1.38
N SER A 242 6.37 -19.83 -2.20
CA SER A 242 6.70 -20.14 -3.60
C SER A 242 8.18 -20.51 -3.73
N TYR A 243 8.50 -21.41 -4.66
CA TYR A 243 9.87 -21.69 -5.12
C TYR A 243 10.08 -20.93 -6.40
N ILE A 244 10.91 -19.90 -6.36
CA ILE A 244 11.10 -18.98 -7.49
C ILE A 244 12.51 -19.11 -8.08
N VAL A 245 12.64 -18.89 -9.39
CA VAL A 245 13.94 -18.80 -10.08
C VAL A 245 14.04 -17.43 -10.75
N PRO A 246 15.02 -16.58 -10.40
CA PRO A 246 15.25 -15.32 -11.10
C PRO A 246 15.79 -15.61 -12.51
N ILE A 247 15.13 -15.04 -13.53
CA ILE A 247 15.44 -15.32 -14.94
C ILE A 247 15.91 -14.09 -15.73
N CYS A 248 15.37 -12.90 -15.45
CA CYS A 248 15.81 -11.67 -16.09
C CYS A 248 15.28 -10.40 -15.40
N ASP A 249 15.88 -9.26 -15.69
CA ASP A 249 15.37 -7.96 -15.25
C ASP A 249 14.06 -7.60 -15.95
N HIS A 250 13.21 -6.84 -15.23
CA HIS A 250 11.97 -6.31 -15.78
C HIS A 250 12.26 -5.24 -16.86
N PRO A 251 11.55 -5.24 -18.01
CA PRO A 251 11.87 -4.38 -19.15
C PRO A 251 11.73 -2.87 -18.87
N THR A 252 10.78 -2.48 -18.00
CA THR A 252 10.45 -1.06 -17.75
C THR A 252 10.56 -0.63 -16.27
N ASN A 253 10.80 -1.56 -15.35
CA ASN A 253 10.82 -1.27 -13.91
C ASN A 253 12.17 -1.70 -13.35
N SER A 254 13.05 -0.73 -13.13
CA SER A 254 14.41 -0.97 -12.63
C SER A 254 14.46 -1.50 -11.19
N ASN A 255 13.36 -1.50 -10.46
CA ASN A 255 13.27 -2.08 -9.11
C ASN A 255 12.61 -3.47 -9.12
N ALA A 256 12.61 -4.19 -10.25
CA ALA A 256 11.99 -5.51 -10.34
C ALA A 256 12.80 -6.53 -11.16
N THR A 257 12.82 -7.77 -10.66
CA THR A 257 13.33 -8.95 -11.38
C THR A 257 12.16 -9.88 -11.70
N ILE A 258 12.10 -10.37 -12.93
CA ILE A 258 11.14 -11.39 -13.34
C ILE A 258 11.66 -12.75 -12.88
N CYS A 259 10.80 -13.47 -12.18
CA CYS A 259 11.06 -14.82 -11.67
C CYS A 259 10.00 -15.81 -12.18
N VAL A 260 10.38 -17.08 -12.30
CA VAL A 260 9.46 -18.20 -12.56
C VAL A 260 9.10 -18.87 -11.25
N ASP A 261 7.81 -19.08 -10.98
CA ASP A 261 7.30 -19.82 -9.82
C ASP A 261 7.14 -21.30 -10.15
N LEU A 262 8.06 -22.11 -9.64
CA LEU A 262 8.09 -23.56 -9.81
C LEU A 262 7.00 -24.30 -9.01
N THR A 263 6.29 -23.61 -8.11
CA THR A 263 5.13 -24.22 -7.44
C THR A 263 3.91 -24.30 -8.36
N LYS A 264 3.93 -23.58 -9.48
CA LYS A 264 2.91 -23.61 -10.54
C LYS A 264 3.36 -24.45 -11.72
N ASP A 265 2.43 -24.87 -12.57
CA ASP A 265 2.78 -25.49 -13.84
C ASP A 265 3.46 -24.46 -14.76
N ILE A 266 4.72 -24.73 -15.13
CA ILE A 266 5.52 -23.86 -15.99
C ILE A 266 5.35 -24.18 -17.47
N THR A 267 4.68 -25.27 -17.82
CA THR A 267 4.51 -25.71 -19.21
C THR A 267 3.94 -24.60 -20.11
N PRO A 268 2.86 -23.89 -19.72
CA PRO A 268 2.32 -22.80 -20.53
C PRO A 268 3.35 -21.70 -20.81
N LEU A 269 4.18 -21.35 -19.81
CA LEU A 269 5.23 -20.33 -19.95
C LEU A 269 6.27 -20.71 -21.01
N LEU A 270 6.54 -22.01 -21.15
CA LEU A 270 7.53 -22.55 -22.08
C LEU A 270 6.96 -22.75 -23.49
N THR A 271 5.68 -23.09 -23.63
CA THR A 271 5.10 -23.53 -24.91
C THR A 271 4.21 -22.48 -25.60
N LEU A 272 3.49 -21.64 -24.86
CA LEU A 272 2.53 -20.70 -25.43
C LEU A 272 3.21 -19.52 -26.14
N ASN A 273 2.54 -18.95 -27.13
CA ASN A 273 2.97 -17.73 -27.82
C ASN A 273 2.64 -16.45 -27.01
N ASP A 274 3.14 -15.30 -27.47
CA ASP A 274 3.02 -14.00 -26.78
C ASP A 274 1.56 -13.61 -26.51
N SER A 275 0.67 -13.79 -27.48
CA SER A 275 -0.75 -13.44 -27.36
C SER A 275 -1.47 -14.32 -26.36
N GLU A 276 -1.19 -15.63 -26.39
CA GLU A 276 -1.73 -16.61 -25.44
C GLU A 276 -1.22 -16.35 -24.02
N LEU A 277 0.07 -16.05 -23.86
CA LEU A 277 0.67 -15.72 -22.56
C LEU A 277 0.10 -14.42 -21.96
N LYS A 278 -0.09 -13.40 -22.80
CA LYS A 278 -0.79 -12.17 -22.38
C LYS A 278 -2.21 -12.50 -21.93
N ALA A 279 -2.96 -13.30 -22.68
CA ALA A 279 -4.31 -13.68 -22.31
C ALA A 279 -4.36 -14.34 -20.93
N ILE A 280 -3.56 -15.39 -20.67
CA ILE A 280 -3.59 -16.10 -19.36
C ILE A 280 -3.17 -15.24 -18.17
N ARG A 281 -2.28 -14.26 -18.39
CA ARG A 281 -1.86 -13.33 -17.34
C ARG A 281 -3.00 -12.41 -16.90
N TYR A 282 -3.79 -11.93 -17.85
CA TYR A 282 -4.85 -10.94 -17.60
C TYR A 282 -6.23 -11.55 -17.37
N VAL A 283 -6.38 -12.89 -17.39
CA VAL A 283 -7.64 -13.54 -16.98
C VAL A 283 -7.95 -13.22 -15.52
N LYS A 284 -9.07 -12.53 -15.31
CA LYS A 284 -9.60 -12.18 -14.00
C LYS A 284 -9.95 -13.45 -13.22
N ARG A 285 -9.86 -13.37 -11.90
CA ARG A 285 -10.12 -14.52 -11.01
C ARG A 285 -11.53 -15.11 -11.20
N GLU A 286 -12.54 -14.27 -11.45
CA GLU A 286 -13.93 -14.68 -11.67
C GLU A 286 -14.14 -15.44 -12.99
N ASP A 287 -13.29 -15.18 -13.98
CA ASP A 287 -13.33 -15.82 -15.30
C ASP A 287 -12.43 -17.07 -15.38
N ARG A 288 -11.73 -17.43 -14.28
CA ARG A 288 -10.89 -18.63 -14.23
C ARG A 288 -11.74 -19.87 -14.03
N HIS A 289 -11.54 -20.86 -14.88
CA HIS A 289 -12.09 -22.21 -14.75
C HIS A 289 -10.98 -23.22 -14.42
N VAL A 290 -11.36 -24.47 -14.11
CA VAL A 290 -10.41 -25.53 -13.72
C VAL A 290 -9.32 -25.77 -14.76
N ASP A 291 -9.63 -25.55 -16.04
CA ASP A 291 -8.70 -25.75 -17.17
C ASP A 291 -7.93 -24.48 -17.55
N THR A 292 -8.17 -23.34 -16.90
CA THR A 292 -7.45 -22.09 -17.23
C THR A 292 -5.98 -22.22 -16.81
N PRO A 293 -5.02 -22.14 -17.76
CA PRO A 293 -3.61 -22.28 -17.42
C PRO A 293 -3.15 -21.21 -16.43
N GLU A 294 -2.27 -21.60 -15.51
CA GLU A 294 -1.65 -20.65 -14.59
C GLU A 294 -0.53 -19.86 -15.28
N PHE A 295 -0.46 -18.56 -14.99
CA PHE A 295 0.70 -17.78 -15.35
C PHE A 295 1.78 -17.97 -14.26
N ALA A 296 2.81 -18.74 -14.59
CA ALA A 296 3.88 -19.15 -13.68
C ALA A 296 5.08 -18.19 -13.63
N ALA A 297 4.91 -16.94 -14.07
CA ALA A 297 5.92 -15.90 -13.90
C ALA A 297 5.39 -14.76 -13.01
N LEU A 298 6.27 -14.14 -12.24
CA LEU A 298 5.97 -12.99 -11.38
C LEU A 298 7.11 -11.99 -11.35
N GLU A 299 6.82 -10.77 -10.90
CA GLU A 299 7.81 -9.76 -10.59
C GLU A 299 8.14 -9.76 -9.09
N ILE A 300 9.42 -9.81 -8.74
CA ILE A 300 9.91 -9.54 -7.39
C ILE A 300 10.39 -8.09 -7.35
N LYS A 301 9.64 -7.23 -6.67
CA LYS A 301 9.97 -5.81 -6.51
C LYS A 301 10.93 -5.61 -5.34
N HIS A 302 12.15 -5.20 -5.64
CA HIS A 302 13.23 -5.09 -4.65
C HIS A 302 12.96 -4.01 -3.60
N ASN A 303 12.21 -2.97 -3.96
CA ASN A 303 11.88 -1.83 -3.11
C ASN A 303 10.58 -2.02 -2.28
N GLN A 304 10.01 -3.22 -2.27
CA GLN A 304 8.79 -3.57 -1.53
C GLN A 304 9.05 -4.63 -0.43
N CYS A 305 10.26 -4.68 0.10
CA CYS A 305 10.67 -5.58 1.19
C CYS A 305 10.28 -7.06 0.99
N PRO A 306 10.50 -7.68 -0.19
CA PRO A 306 10.09 -9.05 -0.43
C PRO A 306 10.89 -10.01 0.47
N PHE A 307 10.18 -10.89 1.17
CA PHE A 307 10.86 -11.95 1.93
C PHE A 307 11.27 -13.07 0.97
N ILE A 308 12.56 -13.13 0.67
CA ILE A 308 13.20 -14.19 -0.11
C ILE A 308 14.28 -14.89 0.71
N ALA A 309 14.47 -16.19 0.52
CA ALA A 309 15.47 -16.97 1.26
C ALA A 309 16.03 -18.12 0.42
N LYS A 310 17.16 -18.68 0.86
CA LYS A 310 17.71 -19.91 0.25
C LYS A 310 16.78 -21.10 0.52
N THR A 311 16.68 -22.04 -0.41
CA THR A 311 15.80 -23.21 -0.31
C THR A 311 16.05 -24.10 0.90
N ASN A 312 17.30 -24.22 1.33
CA ASN A 312 17.67 -24.95 2.54
C ASN A 312 17.18 -24.31 3.86
N THR A 313 16.59 -23.11 3.80
CA THR A 313 15.95 -22.48 4.96
C THR A 313 14.68 -23.22 5.37
N LEU A 314 13.97 -23.84 4.42
CA LEU A 314 12.81 -24.68 4.66
C LEU A 314 13.25 -26.13 4.88
N LEU A 315 12.87 -26.71 6.02
CA LEU A 315 13.20 -28.09 6.34
C LEU A 315 12.31 -29.06 5.56
N PRO A 316 12.81 -30.23 5.10
CA PRO A 316 12.01 -31.20 4.35
C PRO A 316 10.73 -31.65 5.07
N ALA A 317 10.80 -31.89 6.39
CA ALA A 317 9.62 -32.24 7.19
C ALA A 317 8.57 -31.11 7.17
N ARG A 318 9.01 -29.86 7.31
CA ARG A 318 8.12 -28.70 7.23
C ARG A 318 7.52 -28.53 5.83
N ALA A 319 8.29 -28.80 4.78
CA ALA A 319 7.77 -28.79 3.41
C ALA A 319 6.66 -29.84 3.20
N GLN A 320 6.79 -31.03 3.80
CA GLN A 320 5.76 -32.07 3.78
C GLN A 320 4.50 -31.65 4.54
N GLU A 321 4.64 -31.03 5.72
CA GLU A 321 3.51 -30.48 6.48
C GLU A 321 2.76 -29.38 5.70
N LEU A 322 3.48 -28.57 4.93
CA LEU A 322 2.92 -27.53 4.07
C LEU A 322 2.44 -28.07 2.71
N GLU A 323 2.43 -29.39 2.51
CA GLU A 323 2.02 -30.06 1.27
C GLU A 323 2.74 -29.49 0.03
N LEU A 324 4.04 -29.28 0.12
CA LEU A 324 4.87 -28.87 -1.00
C LEU A 324 5.46 -30.11 -1.69
N ASP A 325 5.14 -30.29 -2.97
CA ASP A 325 5.70 -31.37 -3.78
C ASP A 325 7.12 -31.01 -4.25
N LEU A 326 8.10 -31.27 -3.39
CA LEU A 326 9.52 -30.99 -3.67
C LEU A 326 10.03 -31.73 -4.92
N PRO A 327 9.73 -33.04 -5.13
CA PRO A 327 10.10 -33.72 -6.37
C PRO A 327 9.55 -33.05 -7.64
N LEU A 328 8.29 -32.62 -7.63
CA LEU A 328 7.69 -31.91 -8.78
C LEU A 328 8.35 -30.54 -9.01
N ILE A 329 8.64 -29.81 -7.95
CA ILE A 329 9.35 -28.52 -8.02
C ILE A 329 10.76 -28.71 -8.60
N GLU A 330 11.47 -29.76 -8.20
CA GLU A 330 12.79 -30.10 -8.74
C GLU A 330 12.72 -30.49 -10.23
N ALA A 331 11.73 -31.31 -10.62
CA ALA A 331 11.51 -31.65 -12.02
C ALA A 331 11.25 -30.40 -12.89
N ARG A 332 10.45 -29.45 -12.38
CA ARG A 332 10.19 -28.16 -13.04
C ARG A 332 11.45 -27.28 -13.11
N LEU A 333 12.31 -27.29 -12.08
CA LEU A 333 13.59 -26.60 -12.13
C LEU A 333 14.48 -27.14 -13.25
N VAL A 334 14.57 -28.47 -13.38
CA VAL A 334 15.33 -29.11 -14.46
C VAL A 334 14.76 -28.71 -15.82
N GLN A 335 13.44 -28.79 -15.99
CA GLN A 335 12.76 -28.39 -17.22
C GLN A 335 13.04 -26.93 -17.58
N LEU A 336 12.94 -26.01 -16.62
CA LEU A 336 13.24 -24.60 -16.82
C LEU A 336 14.71 -24.37 -17.21
N ASN A 337 15.65 -25.01 -16.51
CA ASN A 337 17.07 -24.87 -16.80
C ASN A 337 17.43 -25.42 -18.18
N THR A 338 16.84 -26.55 -18.59
CA THR A 338 16.99 -27.06 -19.97
C THR A 338 16.49 -26.04 -21.00
N ALA A 339 15.35 -25.39 -20.76
CA ALA A 339 14.83 -24.37 -21.65
C ALA A 339 15.71 -23.11 -21.69
N LEU A 340 16.27 -22.69 -20.56
CA LEU A 340 17.16 -21.52 -20.45
C LEU A 340 18.57 -21.76 -21.03
N MET A 341 18.99 -23.02 -21.18
CA MET A 341 20.27 -23.39 -21.79
C MET A 341 20.14 -23.77 -23.28
N SER A 342 18.93 -23.78 -23.83
CA SER A 342 18.68 -24.12 -25.23
C SER A 342 19.07 -22.97 -26.17
N ILE A 343 19.13 -23.26 -27.48
CA ILE A 343 19.36 -22.24 -28.51
C ILE A 343 18.22 -21.21 -28.60
N ASP A 344 17.02 -21.58 -28.14
CA ASP A 344 15.81 -20.75 -28.18
C ASP A 344 15.65 -19.88 -26.91
N ALA A 345 16.56 -20.00 -25.93
CA ALA A 345 16.50 -19.25 -24.68
C ALA A 345 16.37 -17.72 -24.86
N PRO A 346 17.06 -17.06 -25.81
CA PRO A 346 16.87 -15.63 -26.05
C PRO A 346 15.43 -15.27 -26.46
N GLN A 347 14.80 -16.12 -27.28
CA GLN A 347 13.42 -15.91 -27.72
C GLN A 347 12.42 -16.13 -26.57
N LEU A 348 12.65 -17.16 -25.74
CA LEU A 348 11.85 -17.40 -24.54
C LEU A 348 11.89 -16.20 -23.59
N LEU A 349 13.08 -15.68 -23.29
CA LEU A 349 13.25 -14.52 -22.41
C LEU A 349 12.63 -13.25 -22.99
N ALA A 350 12.76 -13.02 -24.30
CA ALA A 350 12.12 -11.89 -24.98
C ALA A 350 10.59 -11.95 -24.87
N ARG A 351 10.00 -13.13 -25.13
CA ARG A 351 8.55 -13.36 -24.97
C ARG A 351 8.08 -13.10 -23.56
N ILE A 352 8.77 -13.66 -22.56
CA ILE A 352 8.42 -13.45 -21.15
C ILE A 352 8.48 -11.96 -20.81
N ARG A 353 9.57 -11.27 -21.17
CA ARG A 353 9.69 -9.81 -20.94
C ARG A 353 8.55 -9.03 -21.57
N GLN A 354 8.17 -9.34 -22.81
CA GLN A 354 7.11 -8.64 -23.52
C GLN A 354 5.75 -8.75 -22.82
N VAL A 355 5.47 -9.86 -22.15
CA VAL A 355 4.24 -10.05 -21.37
C VAL A 355 4.21 -9.16 -20.11
N PHE A 356 5.36 -8.66 -19.64
CA PHE A 356 5.49 -7.72 -18.52
C PHE A 356 5.47 -6.25 -18.93
N VAL A 357 5.59 -5.93 -20.22
CA VAL A 357 5.42 -4.57 -20.70
C VAL A 357 3.94 -4.20 -20.55
N ARG A 358 3.68 -3.19 -19.72
CA ARG A 358 2.36 -2.57 -19.61
C ARG A 358 2.24 -1.50 -20.69
N GLU A 359 1.20 -1.61 -21.50
CA GLU A 359 0.75 -0.51 -22.34
C GLU A 359 -0.04 0.43 -21.42
N PHE A 360 0.48 1.64 -21.20
CA PHE A 360 -0.29 2.67 -20.50
C PHE A 360 -1.29 3.23 -21.50
N GLU A 361 -2.59 3.08 -21.21
CA GLU A 361 -3.61 3.83 -21.93
C GLU A 361 -3.49 5.30 -21.49
N ASP A 362 -3.38 6.20 -22.47
CA ASP A 362 -3.38 7.66 -22.29
C ASP A 362 -4.80 8.15 -21.93
N GLU A 363 -5.42 7.54 -20.92
CA GLU A 363 -6.64 8.09 -20.35
C GLU A 363 -6.31 9.36 -19.58
N SER A 364 -7.18 10.37 -19.67
CA SER A 364 -7.08 11.58 -18.87
C SER A 364 -7.27 11.23 -17.39
N VAL A 365 -6.17 10.94 -16.70
CA VAL A 365 -6.16 10.67 -15.26
C VAL A 365 -6.33 11.99 -14.50
N ASP A 366 -7.20 12.01 -13.50
CA ASP A 366 -7.33 13.13 -12.57
C ASP A 366 -5.97 13.57 -12.02
N VAL A 367 -5.75 14.88 -11.87
CA VAL A 367 -4.47 15.45 -11.43
C VAL A 367 -3.95 14.81 -10.13
N GLU A 368 -4.82 14.41 -9.20
CA GLU A 368 -4.43 13.80 -7.92
C GLU A 368 -4.04 12.32 -8.06
N ALA A 369 -4.65 11.62 -9.02
CA ALA A 369 -4.34 10.24 -9.33
C ALA A 369 -3.13 10.11 -10.27
N SER A 370 -2.61 11.23 -10.79
CA SER A 370 -1.54 11.25 -11.78
C SER A 370 -0.12 10.97 -11.25
N LEU A 371 0.05 10.62 -9.96
CA LEU A 371 1.37 10.43 -9.31
C LEU A 371 2.31 9.54 -10.15
N TYR A 372 1.79 8.43 -10.68
CA TYR A 372 2.58 7.46 -11.44
C TYR A 372 2.50 7.63 -12.96
N SER A 373 1.51 8.35 -13.49
CA SER A 373 1.35 8.58 -14.94
C SER A 373 2.06 9.84 -15.45
N GLY A 374 2.23 10.86 -14.61
CA GLY A 374 2.84 12.14 -15.01
C GLY A 374 4.36 12.21 -14.90
N GLY A 375 5.05 11.10 -14.67
CA GLY A 375 6.51 11.04 -14.47
C GLY A 375 6.99 11.69 -13.17
N PHE A 376 8.30 11.62 -12.92
CA PHE A 376 8.93 12.30 -11.78
C PHE A 376 8.99 13.81 -12.01
N LEU A 377 8.77 14.59 -10.95
CA LEU A 377 8.90 16.04 -10.98
C LEU A 377 10.31 16.46 -11.40
N SER A 378 10.38 17.38 -12.37
CA SER A 378 11.59 18.09 -12.77
C SER A 378 12.12 18.97 -11.64
N LYS A 379 13.35 19.48 -11.77
CA LYS A 379 13.93 20.38 -10.77
C LYS A 379 13.09 21.65 -10.57
N ALA A 380 12.60 22.26 -11.64
CA ALA A 380 11.75 23.44 -11.58
C ALA A 380 10.42 23.17 -10.85
N GLU A 381 9.82 21.99 -11.10
CA GLU A 381 8.60 21.57 -10.40
C GLU A 381 8.85 21.31 -8.91
N LYS A 382 9.98 20.67 -8.54
CA LYS A 382 10.36 20.48 -7.14
C LYS A 382 10.60 21.80 -6.40
N ASP A 383 11.24 22.76 -7.06
CA ASP A 383 11.48 24.09 -6.50
C ASP A 383 10.16 24.87 -6.33
N PHE A 384 9.22 24.73 -7.27
CA PHE A 384 7.86 25.26 -7.15
C PHE A 384 7.10 24.63 -5.97
N CYS A 385 7.10 23.30 -5.85
CA CYS A 385 6.48 22.59 -4.73
C CYS A 385 7.05 23.06 -3.39
N THR A 386 8.38 23.19 -3.31
CA THR A 386 9.07 23.71 -2.13
C THR A 386 8.61 25.13 -1.78
N SER A 387 8.39 25.99 -2.76
CA SER A 387 7.98 27.38 -2.53
C SER A 387 6.60 27.51 -1.87
N ILE A 388 5.69 26.54 -2.11
CA ILE A 388 4.35 26.52 -1.51
C ILE A 388 4.44 26.39 0.01
N HIS A 389 5.40 25.63 0.53
CA HIS A 389 5.57 25.46 1.98
C HIS A 389 6.08 26.71 2.71
N TYR A 390 6.65 27.66 1.97
CA TYR A 390 7.14 28.94 2.52
C TYR A 390 6.16 30.11 2.27
N ALA A 391 5.12 29.89 1.48
CA ALA A 391 4.12 30.90 1.18
C ALA A 391 3.12 31.05 2.32
N THR A 392 2.69 32.28 2.57
CA THR A 392 1.51 32.56 3.38
C THR A 392 0.23 32.17 2.62
N PRO A 393 -0.89 31.88 3.31
CA PRO A 393 -2.17 31.60 2.65
C PRO A 393 -2.58 32.66 1.62
N GLU A 394 -2.32 33.94 1.91
CA GLU A 394 -2.61 35.09 1.05
C GLU A 394 -1.71 35.18 -0.19
N GLU A 395 -0.59 34.46 -0.24
CA GLU A 395 0.31 34.42 -1.39
C GLU A 395 -0.02 33.26 -2.35
N LEU A 396 -0.67 32.19 -1.85
CA LEU A 396 -0.96 30.98 -2.63
C LEU A 396 -1.71 31.24 -3.95
N PRO A 397 -2.76 32.09 -4.01
CA PRO A 397 -3.46 32.37 -5.27
C PRO A 397 -2.55 32.95 -6.36
N THR A 398 -1.54 33.74 -5.97
CA THR A 398 -0.58 34.34 -6.90
C THR A 398 0.40 33.31 -7.47
N LEU A 399 0.70 32.26 -6.72
CA LEU A 399 1.59 31.19 -7.15
C LEU A 399 0.99 30.32 -8.25
N ILE A 400 -0.35 30.20 -8.34
CA ILE A 400 -1.01 29.43 -9.41
C ILE A 400 -0.52 29.90 -10.79
N LYS A 401 -0.41 31.22 -11.01
CA LYS A 401 0.05 31.81 -12.28
C LYS A 401 1.52 31.52 -12.60
N ARG A 402 2.31 31.18 -11.58
CA ARG A 402 3.73 30.84 -11.68
C ARG A 402 3.96 29.34 -11.75
N SER A 403 2.90 28.53 -11.74
CA SER A 403 3.01 27.08 -11.82
C SER A 403 3.71 26.67 -13.12
N PRO A 404 4.70 25.78 -13.06
CA PRO A 404 5.46 25.38 -14.24
C PRO A 404 4.64 24.51 -15.20
N THR A 405 3.56 23.87 -14.72
CA THR A 405 2.69 23.01 -15.52
C THR A 405 1.21 23.22 -15.17
N PRO A 406 0.27 23.01 -16.11
CA PRO A 406 -1.16 23.05 -15.82
C PRO A 406 -1.58 22.07 -14.72
N ARG A 407 -0.92 20.90 -14.68
CA ARG A 407 -1.07 19.88 -13.63
C ARG A 407 -0.86 20.47 -12.24
N LEU A 408 0.25 21.15 -12.00
CA LEU A 408 0.53 21.73 -10.68
C LEU A 408 -0.34 22.96 -10.39
N ALA A 409 -0.76 23.71 -11.41
CA ALA A 409 -1.69 24.82 -11.25
C ALA A 409 -3.06 24.34 -10.74
N GLU A 410 -3.59 23.28 -11.33
CA GLU A 410 -4.85 22.67 -10.91
C GLU A 410 -4.74 22.05 -9.52
N LEU A 411 -3.65 21.33 -9.24
CA LEU A 411 -3.39 20.75 -7.93
C LEU A 411 -3.35 21.83 -6.85
N LEU A 412 -2.72 22.99 -7.13
CA LEU A 412 -2.64 24.10 -6.18
C LEU A 412 -4.01 24.76 -5.95
N LEU A 413 -4.84 24.86 -6.98
CA LEU A 413 -6.21 25.35 -6.83
C LEU A 413 -7.03 24.45 -5.88
N ARG A 414 -6.93 23.12 -6.04
CA ARG A 414 -7.60 22.15 -5.14
C ARG A 414 -7.03 22.20 -3.73
N PHE A 415 -5.71 22.33 -3.60
CA PHE A 415 -5.04 22.51 -2.32
C PHE A 415 -5.57 23.73 -1.56
N ILE A 416 -5.70 24.88 -2.23
CA ILE A 416 -6.28 26.10 -1.64
C ILE A 416 -7.74 25.85 -1.24
N GLY A 417 -8.55 25.27 -2.13
CA GLY A 417 -9.97 25.03 -1.85
C GLY A 417 -10.24 24.15 -0.62
N ARG A 418 -9.32 23.23 -0.29
CA ARG A 418 -9.44 22.33 0.86
C ARG A 418 -8.78 22.85 2.13
N ASN A 419 -7.61 23.47 2.01
CA ASN A 419 -6.78 23.84 3.16
C ASN A 419 -6.94 25.31 3.57
N HIS A 420 -7.31 26.17 2.62
CA HIS A 420 -7.43 27.63 2.78
C HIS A 420 -8.72 28.14 2.11
N PRO A 421 -9.90 27.61 2.47
CA PRO A 421 -11.17 27.96 1.81
C PRO A 421 -11.51 29.46 1.90
N GLU A 422 -10.98 30.18 2.89
CA GLU A 422 -11.08 31.64 3.01
C GLU A 422 -10.53 32.39 1.79
N GLN A 423 -9.53 31.81 1.12
CA GLN A 423 -8.91 32.39 -0.08
C GLN A 423 -9.77 32.23 -1.33
N LEU A 424 -10.80 31.38 -1.30
CA LEU A 424 -11.76 31.28 -2.40
C LEU A 424 -12.56 32.59 -2.56
N THR A 425 -12.80 33.30 -1.46
CA THR A 425 -13.57 34.54 -1.40
C THR A 425 -12.74 35.80 -1.23
N SER A 426 -11.40 35.70 -1.19
CA SER A 426 -10.51 36.85 -0.95
C SER A 426 -10.41 37.84 -2.13
N GLY A 427 -10.93 37.45 -3.31
CA GLY A 427 -10.86 38.23 -4.55
C GLY A 427 -9.53 38.11 -5.28
N GLN A 428 -8.59 37.30 -4.77
CA GLN A 428 -7.28 37.08 -5.43
C GLN A 428 -7.32 36.00 -6.52
N LEU A 429 -8.27 35.06 -6.44
CA LEU A 429 -8.53 34.09 -7.52
C LEU A 429 -9.31 34.75 -8.65
N THR A 430 -9.03 34.33 -9.89
CA THR A 430 -9.82 34.74 -11.05
C THR A 430 -11.20 34.08 -11.01
N SER A 431 -12.18 34.68 -11.69
CA SER A 431 -13.52 34.08 -11.84
C SER A 431 -13.48 32.69 -12.48
N GLU A 432 -12.54 32.46 -13.39
CA GLU A 432 -12.28 31.15 -13.98
C GLU A 432 -11.81 30.14 -12.92
N GLN A 433 -10.82 30.48 -12.09
CA GLN A 433 -10.32 29.62 -11.02
C GLN A 433 -11.40 29.28 -9.99
N GLN A 434 -12.20 30.26 -9.58
CA GLN A 434 -13.34 30.05 -8.68
C GLN A 434 -14.37 29.10 -9.30
N THR A 435 -14.67 29.29 -10.59
CA THR A 435 -15.60 28.43 -11.33
C THR A 435 -15.05 27.01 -11.48
N THR A 436 -13.75 26.86 -11.76
CA THR A 436 -13.10 25.54 -11.86
C THR A 436 -13.20 24.76 -10.55
N TRP A 437 -12.87 25.39 -9.40
CA TRP A 437 -13.02 24.75 -8.10
C TRP A 437 -14.49 24.40 -7.78
N HIS A 438 -15.41 25.32 -8.08
CA HIS A 438 -16.84 25.08 -7.85
C HIS A 438 -17.36 23.91 -8.70
N ASN A 439 -17.04 23.88 -9.99
CA ASN A 439 -17.41 22.81 -10.91
C ASN A 439 -16.81 21.46 -10.49
N HIS A 440 -15.57 21.46 -9.97
CA HIS A 440 -14.94 20.29 -9.39
C HIS A 440 -15.76 19.73 -8.22
N CYS A 441 -16.19 20.58 -7.28
CA CYS A 441 -17.06 20.15 -6.17
C CYS A 441 -18.43 19.64 -6.64
N LEU A 442 -19.01 20.25 -7.69
CA LEU A 442 -20.29 19.82 -8.27
C LEU A 442 -20.23 18.44 -8.95
N GLN A 443 -19.04 17.89 -9.23
CA GLN A 443 -18.91 16.53 -9.77
C GLN A 443 -19.51 15.47 -8.83
N LEU A 444 -19.60 15.74 -7.51
CA LEU A 444 -20.28 14.87 -6.55
C LEU A 444 -21.76 14.61 -6.89
N ALA A 445 -22.40 15.49 -7.68
CA ALA A 445 -23.78 15.29 -8.12
C ALA A 445 -23.90 14.38 -9.35
N GLN A 446 -22.80 14.10 -10.06
CA GLN A 446 -22.76 13.30 -11.27
C GLN A 446 -22.18 11.91 -10.99
N PRO A 447 -22.62 10.84 -11.68
CA PRO A 447 -22.02 9.52 -11.53
C PRO A 447 -20.51 9.56 -11.79
N MET A 448 -19.74 8.95 -10.88
CA MET A 448 -18.29 8.87 -10.97
C MET A 448 -17.86 7.39 -10.96
N ALA A 449 -16.79 7.08 -11.69
CA ALA A 449 -16.22 5.73 -11.74
C ALA A 449 -15.38 5.40 -10.49
N ASN A 450 -14.60 6.37 -10.04
CA ASN A 450 -13.53 6.15 -9.05
C ASN A 450 -13.79 6.78 -7.67
N LYS A 451 -14.85 7.59 -7.55
CA LYS A 451 -15.33 8.21 -6.30
C LYS A 451 -16.84 8.02 -6.22
N LEU A 452 -17.43 8.29 -5.05
CA LEU A 452 -18.88 8.24 -4.90
C LEU A 452 -19.54 9.57 -5.28
N SER A 453 -20.54 9.50 -6.15
CA SER A 453 -21.57 10.54 -6.28
C SER A 453 -22.58 10.46 -5.13
N PHE A 454 -23.40 11.49 -4.91
CA PHE A 454 -24.48 11.45 -3.91
C PHE A 454 -25.42 10.27 -4.11
N ASN A 455 -25.81 9.98 -5.36
CA ASN A 455 -26.71 8.87 -5.67
C ASN A 455 -26.08 7.51 -5.30
N GLN A 456 -24.80 7.31 -5.64
CA GLN A 456 -24.06 6.09 -5.27
C GLN A 456 -23.86 6.00 -3.75
N TYR A 457 -23.54 7.13 -3.10
CA TYR A 457 -23.34 7.22 -1.66
C TYR A 457 -24.59 6.82 -0.87
N PHE A 458 -25.76 7.40 -1.21
CA PHE A 458 -27.02 7.04 -0.54
C PHE A 458 -27.45 5.61 -0.84
N ALA A 459 -27.26 5.13 -2.08
CA ALA A 459 -27.56 3.73 -2.42
C ALA A 459 -26.71 2.74 -1.60
N GLU A 460 -25.41 3.03 -1.44
CA GLU A 460 -24.51 2.20 -0.63
C GLU A 460 -24.87 2.23 0.86
N ILE A 461 -25.29 3.39 1.39
CA ILE A 461 -25.80 3.48 2.78
C ILE A 461 -27.02 2.59 2.96
N GLU A 462 -28.01 2.66 2.07
CA GLU A 462 -29.22 1.84 2.17
C GLU A 462 -28.91 0.36 2.03
N GLN A 463 -27.99 -0.03 1.13
CA GLN A 463 -27.49 -1.40 1.05
C GLN A 463 -26.87 -1.84 2.39
N CYS A 464 -25.98 -1.02 2.96
CA CYS A 464 -25.33 -1.32 4.24
C CYS A 464 -26.35 -1.46 5.38
N LYS A 465 -27.40 -0.62 5.43
CA LYS A 465 -28.44 -0.71 6.45
C LYS A 465 -29.14 -2.07 6.47
N THR A 466 -29.29 -2.72 5.32
CA THR A 466 -29.90 -4.07 5.25
C THR A 466 -29.01 -5.18 5.82
N MET A 467 -27.69 -4.93 5.96
CA MET A 467 -26.72 -5.93 6.44
C MET A 467 -26.62 -6.00 7.96
N TYR A 468 -27.10 -4.97 8.68
CA TYR A 468 -26.92 -4.86 10.13
C TYR A 468 -28.26 -4.70 10.85
N ALA A 469 -28.38 -5.27 12.05
CA ALA A 469 -29.56 -5.09 12.90
C ALA A 469 -29.76 -3.60 13.26
N LEU A 470 -31.03 -3.17 13.37
CA LEU A 470 -31.43 -1.77 13.59
C LEU A 470 -30.83 -1.11 14.85
N ASN A 471 -30.44 -1.92 15.84
CA ASN A 471 -29.92 -1.53 17.14
C ASN A 471 -28.40 -1.77 17.28
N SER A 472 -27.70 -2.03 16.18
CA SER A 472 -26.25 -2.18 16.18
C SER A 472 -25.51 -0.83 16.20
N PRO A 473 -24.28 -0.75 16.73
CA PRO A 473 -23.44 0.46 16.64
C PRO A 473 -23.25 0.97 15.21
N GLN A 474 -23.23 0.04 14.23
CA GLN A 474 -23.11 0.33 12.80
C GLN A 474 -24.26 1.21 12.28
N GLN A 475 -25.47 1.09 12.83
CA GLN A 475 -26.59 1.94 12.42
C GLN A 475 -26.37 3.40 12.80
N VAL A 476 -25.73 3.66 13.95
CA VAL A 476 -25.37 5.03 14.38
C VAL A 476 -24.42 5.68 13.37
N VAL A 477 -23.44 4.93 12.87
CA VAL A 477 -22.52 5.39 11.83
C VAL A 477 -23.28 5.67 10.53
N LEU A 478 -24.16 4.76 10.10
CA LEU A 478 -24.93 4.92 8.85
C LEU A 478 -25.89 6.11 8.91
N ASP A 479 -26.53 6.35 10.05
CA ASP A 479 -27.39 7.52 10.26
C ASP A 479 -26.59 8.82 10.22
N ALA A 480 -25.40 8.84 10.83
CA ALA A 480 -24.48 9.97 10.72
C ALA A 480 -24.08 10.22 9.25
N LEU A 481 -23.73 9.17 8.51
CA LEU A 481 -23.37 9.28 7.09
C LEU A 481 -24.52 9.82 6.24
N PHE A 482 -25.74 9.33 6.46
CA PHE A 482 -26.93 9.81 5.78
C PHE A 482 -27.16 11.30 6.04
N GLU A 483 -27.06 11.71 7.31
CA GLU A 483 -27.25 13.11 7.69
C GLU A 483 -26.15 14.03 7.15
N TYR A 484 -24.90 13.54 7.07
CA TYR A 484 -23.80 14.25 6.43
C TYR A 484 -24.10 14.52 4.95
N GLY A 485 -24.49 13.49 4.20
CA GLY A 485 -24.84 13.63 2.78
C GLY A 485 -26.00 14.61 2.58
N ARG A 486 -27.06 14.51 3.38
CA ARG A 486 -28.26 15.36 3.29
C ARG A 486 -27.98 16.84 3.59
N LYS A 487 -26.99 17.11 4.46
CA LYS A 487 -26.56 18.48 4.84
C LYS A 487 -25.37 18.98 4.03
N HIS A 488 -24.84 18.18 3.09
CA HIS A 488 -23.66 18.56 2.34
C HIS A 488 -23.93 19.81 1.49
N PRO A 489 -23.04 20.82 1.47
CA PRO A 489 -23.28 22.09 0.76
C PRO A 489 -23.56 21.95 -0.74
N PHE A 490 -23.03 20.89 -1.35
CA PHE A 490 -23.17 20.58 -2.78
C PHE A 490 -24.29 19.57 -3.10
N TYR A 491 -25.07 19.14 -2.10
CA TYR A 491 -26.23 18.29 -2.34
C TYR A 491 -27.44 19.14 -2.71
N ALA A 492 -27.81 19.15 -3.99
CA ALA A 492 -29.07 19.73 -4.45
C ALA A 492 -30.22 18.74 -4.19
N LYS A 493 -31.26 19.20 -3.48
CA LYS A 493 -32.47 18.41 -3.20
C LYS A 493 -33.33 18.21 -4.43
#